data_AF-A0A7C1JFZ8-F1
#
_entry.id   AF-A0A7C1JFZ8-F1
#
_cell.length_a   1.000
_cell.length_b   1.000
_cell.length_c   1.000
_cell.angle_alpha   90.00
_cell.angle_beta   90.00
_cell.angle_gamma   90.00
#
_symmetry.space_group_name_H-M   'P 1'
#
loop_
_entity.id
_entity.type
_entity.pdbx_description
1 polymer ?
#
loop_
_entity_poly.entity_id
_entity_poly.type
_entity_poly.pdbx_seq_one_letter_code
_entity_poly.pdbx_strand_id
1 'polypeptide(L)'
;MTDQIIRDCPRCGGTMILDATHGVYTCEGCAHRLYETLEEAQERLRKKRETTELNPLVPDIARAHLTTYSNDVSQRARSIYDSAVEAVRQGRAADAIAGFHKALELEHDYIDAHLWIARLSDDPKVKRNHISEVIAYDPGNLDAMRLLMVLDGKLTQEQADRIARGEQPEIHAADGAVRVQAQKLKCPACGGALTTDETGARVFCAFCGHSEPLEQGSATDGDSLFSMAMLQRKSQPVQWIIGERMLHCEDCGADRTLTAGMINSLSSVCPFCGSKHVVQQDALSSIDTPDGLIPFSVSADDAKQAVRDSLKGVGERIISLFDDNRIASATLDGCFLPYWIFDAQLEVSRTESDEKMDRSVRQITRDYQPYRNTRMRDALYDLHVPAFKNQRELARKIDDFDFAAAIPFEQGLIARYPAALYEIDFEQASFDAREQASRVMRRRYGTPSSSEHTVVSVSTLVLQMSFRLLLLPFWIATLIERDGDLRTAMINGQTGKTALGKSR
;
A
#
# COMPACT_ATOMS: atom_id res chain seq x y z
N MET A 1 -15.49 19.41 -49.15
CA MET A 1 -16.08 20.60 -49.82
C MET A 1 -15.15 21.77 -49.54
N THR A 2 -14.72 22.40 -50.63
CA THR A 2 -13.91 23.61 -50.84
C THR A 2 -13.67 24.54 -49.63
N ASP A 3 -12.48 24.45 -49.00
CA ASP A 3 -11.91 25.54 -48.18
C ASP A 3 -11.24 26.55 -49.13
N GLN A 4 -11.74 27.79 -49.14
CA GLN A 4 -11.14 28.91 -49.85
C GLN A 4 -9.79 29.26 -49.19
N ILE A 5 -8.71 28.69 -49.71
CA ILE A 5 -7.35 29.20 -49.46
C ILE A 5 -7.33 30.63 -50.02
N ILE A 6 -7.10 31.64 -49.18
CA ILE A 6 -6.86 33.03 -49.61
C ILE A 6 -5.58 33.01 -50.45
N ARG A 7 -5.72 32.83 -51.76
CA ARG A 7 -4.58 32.72 -52.68
C ARG A 7 -4.07 34.08 -53.13
N ASP A 8 -4.86 35.14 -53.03
CA ASP A 8 -4.53 36.42 -53.66
C ASP A 8 -4.27 37.50 -52.61
N CYS A 9 -3.07 38.08 -52.68
CA CYS A 9 -2.66 39.18 -51.81
C CYS A 9 -3.59 40.39 -52.01
N PRO A 10 -4.19 40.95 -50.95
CA PRO A 10 -5.12 42.08 -51.06
C PRO A 10 -4.48 43.36 -51.63
N ARG A 11 -3.14 43.41 -51.65
CA ARG A 11 -2.38 44.57 -52.14
C ARG A 11 -1.98 44.47 -53.62
N CYS A 12 -1.78 43.27 -54.15
CA CYS A 12 -1.21 43.10 -55.50
C CYS A 12 -1.77 41.91 -56.30
N GLY A 13 -2.69 41.13 -55.72
CA GLY A 13 -3.23 39.92 -56.35
C GLY A 13 -2.26 38.75 -56.46
N GLY A 14 -1.01 38.89 -55.99
CA GLY A 14 0.00 37.84 -56.04
C GLY A 14 -0.19 36.75 -54.98
N THR A 15 0.43 35.59 -55.18
CA THR A 15 0.31 34.44 -54.28
C THR A 15 0.89 34.73 -52.89
N MET A 16 0.18 34.29 -51.85
CA MET A 16 0.64 34.37 -50.47
C MET A 16 1.07 33.00 -49.94
N ILE A 17 2.20 32.97 -49.23
CA ILE A 17 2.76 31.79 -48.58
C ILE A 17 2.65 31.93 -47.08
N LEU A 18 2.14 30.89 -46.40
CA LEU A 18 2.03 30.85 -44.95
C LEU A 18 3.35 30.44 -44.31
N ASP A 19 3.90 31.28 -43.44
CA ASP A 19 4.89 30.87 -42.44
C ASP A 19 4.16 30.19 -41.28
N ALA A 20 4.20 28.85 -41.27
CA ALA A 20 3.55 28.03 -40.26
C ALA A 20 4.11 28.21 -38.84
N THR A 21 5.32 28.78 -38.71
CA THR A 21 6.00 29.00 -37.43
C THR A 21 5.46 30.24 -36.72
N HIS A 22 5.15 31.28 -37.49
CA HIS A 22 4.74 32.58 -36.98
C HIS A 22 3.27 32.92 -37.24
N GLY A 23 2.55 32.09 -38.01
CA GLY A 23 1.14 32.33 -38.37
C GLY A 23 0.95 33.55 -39.27
N VAL A 24 1.95 33.83 -40.11
CA VAL A 24 1.97 35.02 -40.98
C VAL A 24 1.95 34.60 -42.43
N TYR A 25 0.97 35.07 -43.20
CA TYR A 25 0.99 34.95 -44.65
C TYR A 25 1.85 36.08 -45.23
N THR A 26 2.83 35.72 -46.05
CA THR A 26 3.69 36.68 -46.75
C THR A 26 3.47 36.56 -48.25
N CYS A 27 3.18 37.66 -48.91
CA CYS A 27 3.09 37.70 -50.36
C CYS A 27 4.49 37.73 -50.99
N GLU A 28 4.77 36.83 -51.93
CA GLU A 28 6.06 36.78 -52.62
C GLU A 28 6.28 38.00 -53.53
N GLY A 29 5.22 38.57 -54.10
CA GLY A 29 5.31 39.66 -55.07
C GLY A 29 5.53 41.05 -54.47
N CYS A 30 4.94 41.34 -53.30
CA CYS A 30 5.03 42.67 -52.68
C CYS A 30 5.43 42.68 -51.20
N ALA A 31 5.84 41.53 -50.67
CA ALA A 31 6.26 41.32 -49.27
C ALA A 31 5.21 41.75 -48.23
N HIS A 32 3.94 41.90 -48.61
CA HIS A 32 2.85 42.21 -47.69
C HIS A 32 2.63 41.05 -46.73
N ARG A 33 2.50 41.37 -45.44
CA ARG A 33 2.29 40.41 -44.36
C ARG A 33 0.87 40.52 -43.82
N LEU A 34 0.14 39.41 -43.82
CA LEU A 34 -1.18 39.28 -43.23
C LEU A 34 -1.06 38.34 -42.02
N TYR A 35 -1.53 38.79 -40.85
CA TYR A 35 -1.55 37.98 -39.64
C TYR A 35 -2.82 37.15 -39.60
N GLU A 36 -2.69 35.87 -39.28
CA GLU A 36 -3.84 35.00 -38.96
C GLU A 36 -4.58 35.59 -37.75
N THR A 37 -5.90 35.67 -37.81
CA THR A 37 -6.71 36.12 -36.68
C THR A 37 -6.78 35.03 -35.60
N LEU A 38 -7.11 35.41 -34.35
CA LEU A 38 -7.21 34.47 -33.24
C LEU A 38 -8.22 33.33 -33.53
N GLU A 39 -9.34 33.65 -34.17
CA GLU A 39 -10.39 32.70 -34.55
C GLU A 39 -9.92 31.72 -35.64
N GLU A 40 -9.18 32.20 -36.65
CA GLU A 40 -8.61 31.35 -37.70
C GLU A 40 -7.54 30.40 -37.15
N ALA A 41 -6.69 30.89 -36.23
CA ALA A 41 -5.71 30.07 -35.54
C ALA A 41 -6.38 28.98 -34.68
N GLN A 42 -7.47 29.31 -33.99
CA GLN A 42 -8.24 28.37 -33.19
C GLN A 42 -8.89 27.29 -34.06
N GLU A 43 -9.50 27.66 -35.18
CA GLU A 43 -10.14 26.72 -36.10
C GLU A 43 -9.12 25.79 -36.79
N ARG A 44 -7.94 26.30 -37.15
CA ARG A 44 -6.85 25.46 -37.68
C ARG A 44 -6.33 24.47 -36.65
N LEU A 45 -6.14 24.90 -35.40
CA LEU A 45 -5.73 24.00 -34.30
C LEU A 45 -6.81 22.94 -34.02
N ARG A 46 -8.09 23.32 -34.14
CA ARG A 46 -9.22 22.41 -34.01
C ARG A 46 -9.28 21.38 -35.14
N LYS A 47 -9.16 21.79 -36.42
CA LYS A 47 -9.08 20.86 -37.56
C LYS A 47 -7.87 19.92 -37.49
N LYS A 48 -6.73 20.39 -36.97
CA LYS A 48 -5.53 19.54 -36.73
C LYS A 48 -5.78 18.50 -35.63
N ARG A 49 -6.55 18.84 -34.60
CA ARG A 49 -7.01 17.89 -33.57
C ARG A 49 -8.01 16.87 -34.14
N GLU A 50 -8.90 17.28 -35.03
CA GLU A 50 -9.94 16.42 -35.64
C GLU A 50 -9.36 15.43 -36.68
N THR A 51 -8.23 15.76 -37.34
CA THR A 51 -7.57 14.90 -38.34
C THR A 51 -6.51 13.95 -37.78
N THR A 52 -6.16 14.08 -36.50
CA THR A 52 -5.28 13.13 -35.82
C THR A 52 -6.15 11.97 -35.32
N GLU A 53 -6.49 11.02 -36.19
CA GLU A 53 -6.95 9.71 -35.74
C GLU A 53 -5.85 9.12 -34.84
N LEU A 54 -6.15 8.97 -33.56
CA LEU A 54 -5.27 8.31 -32.60
C LEU A 54 -4.98 6.91 -33.13
N ASN A 55 -3.72 6.67 -33.49
CA ASN A 55 -3.25 5.37 -33.91
C ASN A 55 -3.63 4.32 -32.83
N PRO A 56 -4.36 3.25 -33.17
CA PRO A 56 -4.81 2.24 -32.21
C PRO A 56 -3.67 1.46 -31.54
N LEU A 57 -2.42 1.64 -31.98
CA LEU A 57 -1.25 0.97 -31.42
C LEU A 57 -0.90 1.36 -29.97
N VAL A 58 -1.44 2.46 -29.41
CA VAL A 58 -1.15 2.85 -28.02
C VAL A 58 -2.35 3.57 -27.37
N PRO A 59 -3.22 2.87 -26.62
CA PRO A 59 -4.31 3.46 -25.84
C PRO A 59 -3.83 4.52 -24.82
N ASP A 60 -2.55 4.51 -24.47
CA ASP A 60 -1.91 5.34 -23.43
C ASP A 60 -1.39 6.73 -23.88
N ILE A 61 -1.51 7.12 -25.16
CA ILE A 61 -0.96 8.41 -25.64
C ILE A 61 -1.58 9.60 -24.90
N ALA A 62 -2.86 9.52 -24.51
CA ALA A 62 -3.54 10.58 -23.78
C ALA A 62 -2.99 10.79 -22.34
N ARG A 63 -2.40 9.76 -21.72
CA ARG A 63 -1.77 9.84 -20.39
C ARG A 63 -0.27 10.15 -20.46
N ALA A 64 0.39 9.83 -21.57
CA ALA A 64 1.81 10.04 -21.78
C ALA A 64 2.26 11.51 -21.94
N HIS A 65 1.31 12.46 -21.89
CA HIS A 65 1.58 13.90 -21.85
C HIS A 65 1.72 14.49 -20.44
N LEU A 66 1.44 13.70 -19.40
CA LEU A 66 1.79 14.06 -18.04
C LEU A 66 3.25 13.69 -17.87
N THR A 67 4.16 14.67 -18.04
CA THR A 67 5.55 14.51 -17.63
C THR A 67 5.54 14.07 -16.17
N THR A 68 5.92 12.82 -15.93
CA THR A 68 5.92 12.23 -14.58
C THR A 68 7.10 12.74 -13.75
N TYR A 69 8.05 13.44 -14.40
CA TYR A 69 9.30 13.88 -13.81
C TYR A 69 9.28 15.35 -13.36
N SER A 70 9.74 15.60 -12.13
CA SER A 70 9.70 16.91 -11.46
C SER A 70 11.03 17.68 -11.46
N ASN A 71 12.10 17.15 -12.06
CA ASN A 71 13.39 17.83 -12.11
C ASN A 71 13.56 18.63 -13.42
N ASP A 72 14.45 19.62 -13.40
CA ASP A 72 14.73 20.51 -14.53
C ASP A 72 15.42 19.75 -15.67
N VAL A 73 14.64 19.19 -16.59
CA VAL A 73 15.15 18.61 -17.84
C VAL A 73 15.67 19.73 -18.74
N SER A 74 16.89 19.59 -19.27
CA SER A 74 17.44 20.59 -20.20
C SER A 74 16.55 20.78 -21.44
N GLN A 75 16.44 22.03 -21.90
CA GLN A 75 15.62 22.37 -23.08
C GLN A 75 15.98 21.55 -24.32
N ARG A 76 17.27 21.20 -24.47
CA ARG A 76 17.76 20.38 -25.57
C ARG A 76 17.25 18.94 -25.48
N ALA A 77 17.34 18.30 -24.31
CA ALA A 77 16.82 16.96 -24.10
C ALA A 77 15.30 16.91 -24.32
N ARG A 78 14.58 17.92 -23.82
CA ARG A 78 13.13 18.05 -24.03
C ARG A 78 12.74 18.17 -25.50
N SER A 79 13.45 18.99 -26.29
CA SER A 79 13.17 19.15 -27.72
C SER A 79 13.38 17.84 -28.51
N ILE A 80 14.41 17.07 -28.17
CA ILE A 80 14.66 15.76 -28.77
C ILE A 80 13.55 14.77 -28.38
N TYR A 81 13.19 14.73 -27.10
CA TYR A 81 12.09 13.92 -26.59
C TYR A 81 10.77 14.23 -27.30
N ASP A 82 10.40 15.50 -27.43
CA ASP A 82 9.15 15.91 -28.11
C ASP A 82 9.13 15.46 -29.58
N SER A 83 10.29 15.51 -30.25
CA SER A 83 10.45 15.01 -31.61
C SER A 83 10.31 13.48 -31.70
N ALA A 84 10.80 12.77 -30.69
CA ALA A 84 10.65 11.31 -30.57
C ALA A 84 9.19 10.91 -30.33
N VAL A 85 8.46 11.64 -29.47
CA VAL A 85 7.02 11.45 -29.26
C VAL A 85 6.23 11.67 -30.54
N GLU A 86 6.60 12.67 -31.34
CA GLU A 86 5.97 12.88 -32.65
C GLU A 86 6.23 11.71 -33.61
N ALA A 87 7.42 11.09 -33.56
CA ALA A 87 7.70 9.86 -34.29
C ALA A 87 6.81 8.69 -33.83
N VAL A 88 6.53 8.58 -32.52
CA VAL A 88 5.56 7.59 -31.99
C VAL A 88 4.16 7.80 -32.59
N ARG A 89 3.67 9.05 -32.60
CA ARG A 89 2.34 9.37 -33.16
C ARG A 89 2.23 9.00 -34.64
N GLN A 90 3.33 9.15 -35.37
CA GLN A 90 3.44 8.79 -36.79
C GLN A 90 3.68 7.28 -37.02
N GLY A 91 3.72 6.45 -35.97
CA GLY A 91 3.97 5.01 -36.08
C GLY A 91 5.42 4.63 -36.39
N ARG A 92 6.37 5.56 -36.29
CA ARG A 92 7.80 5.34 -36.57
C ARG A 92 8.54 4.91 -35.31
N ALA A 93 8.30 3.68 -34.86
CA ALA A 93 8.82 3.16 -33.59
C ALA A 93 10.36 3.17 -33.48
N ALA A 94 11.07 2.75 -34.54
CA ALA A 94 12.53 2.73 -34.53
C ALA A 94 13.15 4.14 -34.40
N ASP A 95 12.59 5.12 -35.13
CA ASP A 95 13.03 6.52 -35.05
C ASP A 95 12.72 7.12 -33.67
N ALA A 96 11.57 6.77 -33.10
CA ALA A 96 11.19 7.19 -31.75
C ALA A 96 12.16 6.65 -30.70
N ILE A 97 12.44 5.34 -30.70
CA ILE A 97 13.41 4.71 -29.78
C ILE A 97 14.79 5.37 -29.90
N ALA A 98 15.28 5.61 -31.13
CA ALA A 98 16.55 6.31 -31.34
C ALA A 98 16.53 7.75 -30.81
N GLY A 99 15.40 8.45 -30.96
CA GLY A 99 15.19 9.78 -30.38
C GLY A 99 15.20 9.78 -28.86
N PHE A 100 14.54 8.81 -28.22
CA PHE A 100 14.55 8.67 -26.76
C PHE A 100 15.94 8.34 -26.21
N HIS A 101 16.71 7.47 -26.87
CA HIS A 101 18.11 7.24 -26.48
C HIS A 101 18.97 8.50 -26.56
N LYS A 102 18.80 9.32 -27.60
CA LYS A 102 19.51 10.63 -27.69
C LYS A 102 19.09 11.60 -26.60
N ALA A 103 17.84 11.57 -26.15
CA ALA A 103 17.41 12.36 -25.00
C ALA A 103 18.11 11.86 -23.72
N LEU A 104 18.22 10.54 -23.53
CA LEU A 104 18.90 9.91 -22.39
C LEU A 104 20.42 10.10 -22.39
N GLU A 105 21.05 10.28 -23.55
CA GLU A 105 22.47 10.67 -23.64
C GLU A 105 22.73 12.06 -23.07
N LEU A 106 21.73 12.94 -23.11
CA LEU A 106 21.82 14.29 -22.54
C LEU A 106 21.41 14.33 -21.07
N GLU A 107 20.32 13.62 -20.74
CA GLU A 107 19.75 13.56 -19.39
C GLU A 107 19.37 12.11 -19.08
N HIS A 108 20.25 11.40 -18.37
CA HIS A 108 20.09 9.97 -18.11
C HIS A 108 18.88 9.66 -17.24
N ASP A 109 18.48 10.57 -16.36
CA ASP A 109 17.34 10.45 -15.45
C ASP A 109 16.01 10.89 -16.07
N TYR A 110 15.92 11.03 -17.40
CA TYR A 110 14.68 11.38 -18.08
C TYR A 110 13.70 10.19 -18.13
N ILE A 111 12.96 10.01 -17.02
CA ILE A 111 12.02 8.91 -16.76
C ILE A 111 11.07 8.62 -17.92
N ASP A 112 10.46 9.65 -18.50
CA ASP A 112 9.46 9.45 -19.56
C ASP A 112 10.09 8.82 -20.82
N ALA A 113 11.36 9.13 -21.13
CA ALA A 113 12.08 8.53 -22.26
C ALA A 113 12.34 7.03 -22.01
N HIS A 114 12.71 6.65 -20.79
CA HIS A 114 12.85 5.25 -20.40
C HIS A 114 11.53 4.48 -20.53
N LEU A 115 10.41 5.05 -20.05
CA LEU A 115 9.08 4.44 -20.18
C LEU A 115 8.70 4.22 -21.64
N TRP A 116 8.95 5.19 -22.52
CA TRP A 116 8.66 5.03 -23.94
C TRP A 116 9.48 3.93 -24.60
N ILE A 117 10.79 3.84 -24.31
CA ILE A 117 11.61 2.76 -24.85
C ILE A 117 11.09 1.41 -24.36
N ALA A 118 10.73 1.29 -23.07
CA ALA A 118 10.17 0.06 -22.52
C ALA A 118 8.84 -0.34 -23.18
N ARG A 119 7.98 0.62 -23.52
CA ARG A 119 6.69 0.36 -24.19
C ARG A 119 6.86 -0.04 -25.66
N LEU A 120 7.81 0.57 -26.37
CA LEU A 120 8.00 0.39 -27.82
C LEU A 120 8.94 -0.76 -28.19
N SER A 121 9.83 -1.16 -27.28
CA SER A 121 10.74 -2.28 -27.54
C SER A 121 9.98 -3.60 -27.59
N ASP A 122 10.47 -4.57 -28.36
CA ASP A 122 9.98 -5.95 -28.33
C ASP A 122 10.86 -6.87 -27.48
N ASP A 123 12.08 -6.43 -27.12
CA ASP A 123 13.06 -7.23 -26.37
C ASP A 123 12.77 -7.15 -24.85
N PRO A 124 12.40 -8.26 -24.19
CA PRO A 124 12.11 -8.27 -22.75
C PRO A 124 13.27 -7.78 -21.87
N LYS A 125 14.52 -7.97 -22.32
CA LYS A 125 15.71 -7.51 -21.58
C LYS A 125 15.82 -5.99 -21.62
N VAL A 126 15.60 -5.39 -22.79
CA VAL A 126 15.60 -3.93 -22.96
C VAL A 126 14.47 -3.30 -22.14
N LYS A 127 13.27 -3.90 -22.17
CA LYS A 127 12.14 -3.46 -21.34
C LYS A 127 12.50 -3.47 -19.87
N ARG A 128 12.98 -4.62 -19.35
CA ARG A 128 13.32 -4.76 -17.93
C ARG A 128 14.37 -3.74 -17.51
N ASN A 129 15.43 -3.55 -18.30
CA ASN A 129 16.47 -2.57 -17.98
C ASN A 129 15.91 -1.15 -17.82
N HIS A 130 15.14 -0.67 -18.79
CA HIS A 130 14.59 0.69 -18.72
C HIS A 130 13.52 0.85 -17.64
N ILE A 131 12.71 -0.18 -17.38
CA ILE A 131 11.75 -0.18 -16.26
C ILE A 131 12.49 -0.12 -14.91
N SER A 132 13.59 -0.86 -14.77
CA SER A 132 14.44 -0.81 -13.57
C SER A 132 15.05 0.57 -13.35
N GLU A 133 15.52 1.24 -14.40
CA GLU A 133 15.99 2.64 -14.30
C GLU A 133 14.89 3.57 -13.81
N VAL A 134 13.67 3.45 -14.36
CA VAL A 134 12.53 4.26 -13.90
C VAL A 134 12.24 4.04 -12.42
N ILE A 135 12.21 2.79 -11.95
CA ILE A 135 11.96 2.47 -10.54
C ILE A 135 13.11 2.97 -9.65
N ALA A 136 14.35 2.99 -10.15
CA ALA A 136 15.48 3.51 -9.39
C ALA A 136 15.38 5.03 -9.17
N TYR A 137 14.93 5.78 -10.19
CA TYR A 137 14.75 7.24 -10.11
C TYR A 137 13.44 7.66 -9.42
N ASP A 138 12.35 6.97 -9.72
CA ASP A 138 11.01 7.16 -9.14
C ASP A 138 10.44 5.82 -8.67
N PRO A 139 10.76 5.41 -7.43
CA PRO A 139 10.23 4.18 -6.85
C PRO A 139 8.71 4.19 -6.66
N GLY A 140 8.03 5.34 -6.83
CA GLY A 140 6.58 5.47 -6.78
C GLY A 140 5.89 5.29 -8.14
N ASN A 141 6.64 5.07 -9.23
CA ASN A 141 6.11 5.05 -10.58
C ASN A 141 5.19 3.84 -10.84
N LEU A 142 3.88 4.05 -10.74
CA LEU A 142 2.88 3.00 -10.90
C LEU A 142 2.89 2.37 -12.30
N ASP A 143 3.25 3.13 -13.33
CA ASP A 143 3.27 2.61 -14.70
C ASP A 143 4.46 1.68 -14.94
N ALA A 144 5.65 2.05 -14.46
CA ALA A 144 6.82 1.18 -14.48
C ALA A 144 6.55 -0.13 -13.71
N MET A 145 5.94 -0.04 -12.52
CA MET A 145 5.54 -1.23 -11.76
C MET A 145 4.55 -2.11 -12.50
N ARG A 146 3.52 -1.51 -13.12
CA ARG A 146 2.54 -2.22 -13.94
C ARG A 146 3.22 -2.97 -15.10
N LEU A 147 4.11 -2.30 -15.83
CA LEU A 147 4.86 -2.92 -16.93
C LEU A 147 5.78 -4.05 -16.42
N LEU A 148 6.44 -3.86 -15.27
CA LEU A 148 7.25 -4.91 -14.64
C LEU A 148 6.40 -6.13 -14.27
N MET A 149 5.23 -5.92 -13.67
CA MET A 149 4.32 -6.99 -13.29
C MET A 149 3.82 -7.80 -14.51
N VAL A 150 3.64 -7.15 -15.67
CA VAL A 150 3.34 -7.86 -16.93
C VAL A 150 4.55 -8.69 -17.39
N LEU A 151 5.76 -8.13 -17.36
CA LEU A 151 6.98 -8.86 -17.73
C LEU A 151 7.28 -10.06 -16.83
N ASP A 152 6.94 -9.96 -15.55
CA ASP A 152 7.11 -11.03 -14.57
C ASP A 152 5.95 -12.04 -14.59
N GLY A 153 4.94 -11.84 -15.46
CA GLY A 153 3.78 -12.73 -15.58
C GLY A 153 2.78 -12.62 -14.42
N LYS A 154 2.92 -11.62 -13.54
CA LYS A 154 2.00 -11.35 -12.42
C LYS A 154 0.70 -10.70 -12.88
N LEU A 155 0.73 -10.00 -14.02
CA LEU A 155 -0.45 -9.44 -14.68
C LEU A 155 -0.48 -9.88 -16.14
N THR A 156 -1.69 -10.16 -16.64
CA THR A 156 -1.94 -10.26 -18.08
C THR A 156 -1.95 -8.87 -18.72
N GLN A 157 -1.75 -8.80 -20.04
CA GLN A 157 -1.84 -7.52 -20.77
C GLN A 157 -3.23 -6.89 -20.60
N GLU A 158 -4.29 -7.69 -20.65
CA GLU A 158 -5.67 -7.23 -20.50
C GLU A 158 -5.94 -6.62 -19.11
N GLN A 159 -5.44 -7.26 -18.06
CA GLN A 159 -5.45 -6.74 -16.70
C GLN A 159 -4.69 -5.42 -16.56
N ALA A 160 -3.51 -5.31 -17.19
CA ALA A 160 -2.73 -4.08 -17.18
C ALA A 160 -3.43 -2.95 -17.94
N ASP A 161 -4.09 -3.25 -19.06
CA ASP A 161 -4.82 -2.27 -19.85
C ASP A 161 -6.08 -1.77 -19.12
N ARG A 162 -6.76 -2.66 -18.38
CA ARG A 162 -7.88 -2.29 -17.50
C ARG A 162 -7.47 -1.24 -16.46
N ILE A 163 -6.34 -1.46 -15.78
CA ILE A 163 -5.76 -0.50 -14.84
C ILE A 163 -5.44 0.82 -15.56
N ALA A 164 -4.84 0.75 -16.75
CA ALA A 164 -4.51 1.93 -17.55
C ALA A 164 -5.76 2.69 -18.01
N ARG A 165 -6.92 2.05 -18.16
CA ARG A 165 -8.20 2.75 -18.41
C ARG A 165 -8.82 3.35 -17.15
N GLY A 166 -8.29 3.03 -15.97
CA GLY A 166 -8.82 3.52 -14.69
C GLY A 166 -10.13 2.85 -14.28
N GLU A 167 -10.42 1.67 -14.83
CA GLU A 167 -11.58 0.89 -14.45
C GLU A 167 -11.45 0.43 -12.99
N GLN A 168 -12.54 0.51 -12.24
CA GLN A 168 -12.59 0.04 -10.85
C GLN A 168 -13.23 -1.36 -10.81
N PRO A 169 -12.79 -2.23 -9.88
CA PRO A 169 -13.49 -3.48 -9.60
C PRO A 169 -14.95 -3.23 -9.22
N GLU A 170 -15.85 -4.04 -9.76
CA GLU A 170 -17.23 -4.07 -9.29
C GLU A 170 -17.29 -4.80 -7.94
N ILE A 171 -17.96 -4.20 -6.95
CA ILE A 171 -18.09 -4.79 -5.62
C ILE A 171 -19.35 -5.66 -5.61
N HIS A 172 -19.19 -6.98 -5.49
CA HIS A 172 -20.28 -7.95 -5.47
C HIS A 172 -20.31 -8.64 -4.11
N ALA A 173 -21.50 -8.81 -3.53
CA ALA A 173 -21.67 -9.67 -2.37
C ALA A 173 -21.84 -11.12 -2.83
N ALA A 174 -21.22 -12.07 -2.13
CA ALA A 174 -21.42 -13.47 -2.42
C ALA A 174 -22.86 -13.90 -2.04
N ASP A 175 -23.55 -14.54 -2.99
CA ASP A 175 -24.89 -15.09 -2.79
C ASP A 175 -24.83 -16.40 -1.98
N GLY A 176 -24.61 -16.27 -0.67
CA GLY A 176 -24.57 -17.37 0.29
C GLY A 176 -23.17 -17.75 0.77
N ALA A 177 -23.09 -18.91 1.45
CA ALA A 177 -21.87 -19.35 2.11
C ALA A 177 -20.81 -19.83 1.11
N VAL A 178 -19.65 -19.17 1.12
CA VAL A 178 -18.51 -19.48 0.24
C VAL A 178 -17.73 -20.64 0.82
N ARG A 179 -17.52 -21.71 0.05
CA ARG A 179 -16.77 -22.88 0.51
C ARG A 179 -15.31 -22.52 0.81
N VAL A 180 -14.81 -23.04 1.91
CA VAL A 180 -13.43 -22.85 2.39
C VAL A 180 -12.67 -24.17 2.32
N GLN A 181 -11.43 -24.09 1.85
CA GLN A 181 -10.44 -25.15 1.99
C GLN A 181 -9.70 -24.97 3.32
N ALA A 182 -9.65 -26.03 4.12
CA ALA A 182 -9.00 -26.00 5.41
C ALA A 182 -8.12 -27.23 5.61
N GLN A 183 -6.93 -27.01 6.16
CA GLN A 183 -5.99 -28.07 6.51
C GLN A 183 -6.23 -28.56 7.93
N LYS A 184 -6.13 -29.87 8.12
CA LYS A 184 -6.25 -30.52 9.42
C LYS A 184 -4.90 -30.53 10.15
N LEU A 185 -4.92 -30.19 11.43
CA LEU A 185 -3.76 -30.31 12.32
C LEU A 185 -3.86 -31.61 13.13
N LYS A 186 -3.44 -32.72 12.53
CA LYS A 186 -3.48 -34.06 13.12
C LYS A 186 -2.11 -34.73 13.11
N CYS A 187 -1.82 -35.46 14.17
CA CYS A 187 -0.61 -36.24 14.28
C CYS A 187 -0.58 -37.33 13.20
N PRO A 188 0.47 -37.41 12.35
CA PRO A 188 0.57 -38.43 11.32
C PRO A 188 0.74 -39.85 11.90
N ALA A 189 1.27 -39.96 13.13
CA ALA A 189 1.53 -41.27 13.76
C ALA A 189 0.29 -41.90 14.41
N CYS A 190 -0.61 -41.09 14.99
CA CYS A 190 -1.72 -41.64 15.79
C CYS A 190 -3.07 -40.94 15.58
N GLY A 191 -3.13 -39.89 14.75
CA GLY A 191 -4.35 -39.09 14.52
C GLY A 191 -4.75 -38.16 15.68
N GLY A 192 -3.98 -38.12 16.76
CA GLY A 192 -4.20 -37.21 17.90
C GLY A 192 -3.97 -35.74 17.56
N ALA A 193 -4.42 -34.84 18.43
CA ALA A 193 -4.21 -33.41 18.26
C ALA A 193 -2.72 -33.04 18.36
N LEU A 194 -2.25 -32.21 17.43
CA LEU A 194 -0.93 -31.59 17.48
C LEU A 194 -0.98 -30.34 18.36
N THR A 195 0.16 -30.02 18.98
CA THR A 195 0.41 -28.79 19.71
C THR A 195 1.82 -28.29 19.37
N THR A 196 2.09 -27.03 19.68
CA THR A 196 3.41 -26.42 19.54
C THR A 196 4.05 -26.18 20.89
N ASP A 197 5.37 -26.17 20.92
CA ASP A 197 6.09 -25.63 22.06
C ASP A 197 6.01 -24.10 22.11
N GLU A 198 6.40 -23.52 23.24
CA GLU A 198 6.28 -22.07 23.48
C GLU A 198 7.13 -21.27 22.50
N THR A 199 8.29 -21.81 22.13
CA THR A 199 9.23 -21.20 21.18
C THR A 199 8.79 -21.30 19.72
N GLY A 200 7.74 -22.08 19.39
CA GLY A 200 7.35 -22.34 18.00
C GLY A 200 8.40 -23.10 17.19
N ALA A 201 9.29 -23.84 17.85
CA ALA A 201 10.40 -24.55 17.21
C ALA A 201 10.01 -25.95 16.71
N ARG A 202 8.98 -26.53 17.30
CA ARG A 202 8.50 -27.87 16.98
C ARG A 202 7.01 -28.02 17.19
N VAL A 203 6.42 -28.87 16.36
CA VAL A 203 5.09 -29.41 16.55
C VAL A 203 5.22 -30.81 17.14
N PHE A 204 4.45 -31.09 18.18
CA PHE A 204 4.46 -32.40 18.84
C PHE A 204 3.06 -32.87 19.23
N CYS A 205 2.92 -34.17 19.40
CA CYS A 205 1.71 -34.84 19.85
C CYS A 205 1.87 -35.25 21.32
N ALA A 206 1.13 -34.60 22.22
CA ALA A 206 1.14 -34.93 23.64
C ALA A 206 0.61 -36.35 23.96
N PHE A 207 -0.08 -37.00 23.02
CA PHE A 207 -0.64 -38.34 23.20
C PHE A 207 0.36 -39.47 22.91
N CYS A 208 1.04 -39.43 21.75
CA CYS A 208 1.93 -40.52 21.33
C CYS A 208 3.44 -40.16 21.36
N GLY A 209 3.78 -38.90 21.64
CA GLY A 209 5.17 -38.43 21.69
C GLY A 209 5.80 -38.11 20.33
N HIS A 210 5.04 -38.21 19.23
CA HIS A 210 5.51 -37.76 17.91
C HIS A 210 5.93 -36.28 17.97
N SER A 211 7.04 -35.93 17.33
CA SER A 211 7.60 -34.59 17.31
C SER A 211 8.31 -34.34 15.99
N GLU A 212 8.05 -33.19 15.38
CA GLU A 212 8.67 -32.73 14.14
C GLU A 212 9.15 -31.28 14.34
N PRO A 213 10.36 -30.93 13.87
CA PRO A 213 10.80 -29.55 13.84
C PRO A 213 9.97 -28.76 12.83
N LEU A 214 9.71 -27.47 13.12
CA LEU A 214 9.18 -26.53 12.14
C LEU A 214 10.36 -25.82 11.45
N GLU A 215 10.22 -25.42 10.19
CA GLU A 215 11.29 -24.70 9.52
C GLU A 215 11.47 -23.32 10.16
N GLN A 216 12.68 -23.06 10.66
CA GLN A 216 13.04 -21.76 11.21
C GLN A 216 13.70 -20.94 10.11
N GLY A 217 12.92 -20.06 9.48
CA GLY A 217 13.40 -19.03 8.57
C GLY A 217 13.26 -17.63 9.17
N SER A 218 13.67 -16.62 8.41
CA SER A 218 13.32 -15.22 8.69
C SER A 218 12.05 -14.87 7.92
N ALA A 219 11.06 -14.24 8.56
CA ALA A 219 9.83 -13.78 7.89
C ALA A 219 10.06 -12.61 6.90
N THR A 220 11.31 -12.31 6.54
CA THR A 220 11.70 -11.19 5.67
C THR A 220 11.42 -11.41 4.19
N ASP A 221 11.10 -12.65 3.76
CA ASP A 221 10.86 -12.97 2.35
C ASP A 221 9.40 -12.69 1.89
N GLY A 222 8.52 -12.22 2.78
CA GLY A 222 7.08 -11.99 2.51
C GLY A 222 6.67 -10.56 2.17
N ASP A 223 7.60 -9.61 2.11
CA ASP A 223 7.25 -8.19 1.96
C ASP A 223 6.62 -7.87 0.59
N SER A 224 5.33 -7.53 0.61
CA SER A 224 4.59 -7.12 -0.58
C SER A 224 4.70 -5.61 -0.77
N LEU A 225 5.10 -5.17 -1.98
CA LEU A 225 5.06 -3.75 -2.32
C LEU A 225 3.61 -3.27 -2.41
N PHE A 226 3.26 -2.26 -1.59
CA PHE A 226 1.91 -1.71 -1.50
C PHE A 226 1.35 -1.32 -2.87
N SER A 227 2.15 -0.62 -3.68
CA SER A 227 1.76 -0.18 -5.01
C SER A 227 1.47 -1.35 -5.96
N MET A 228 2.27 -2.42 -5.91
CA MET A 228 2.04 -3.62 -6.72
C MET A 228 0.79 -4.39 -6.27
N ALA A 229 0.58 -4.53 -4.97
CA ALA A 229 -0.64 -5.16 -4.43
C ALA A 229 -1.90 -4.39 -4.83
N MET A 230 -1.85 -3.05 -4.78
CA MET A 230 -2.94 -2.19 -5.25
C MET A 230 -3.20 -2.34 -6.75
N LEU A 231 -2.16 -2.47 -7.58
CA LEU A 231 -2.30 -2.74 -9.01
C LEU A 231 -2.95 -4.11 -9.24
N GLN A 232 -2.51 -5.14 -8.51
CA GLN A 232 -3.10 -6.49 -8.61
C GLN A 232 -4.58 -6.49 -8.20
N ARG A 233 -4.97 -5.79 -7.14
CA ARG A 233 -6.38 -5.63 -6.76
C ARG A 233 -7.20 -4.94 -7.85
N LYS A 234 -6.72 -3.80 -8.36
CA LYS A 234 -7.40 -3.04 -9.44
C LYS A 234 -7.49 -3.82 -10.75
N SER A 235 -6.58 -4.76 -10.96
CA SER A 235 -6.60 -5.64 -12.12
C SER A 235 -7.82 -6.58 -12.15
N GLN A 236 -8.41 -6.87 -10.98
CA GLN A 236 -9.54 -7.78 -10.88
C GLN A 236 -10.83 -7.10 -11.38
N PRO A 237 -11.68 -7.82 -12.13
CA PRO A 237 -12.95 -7.29 -12.58
C PRO A 237 -13.94 -7.11 -11.42
N VAL A 238 -13.91 -8.03 -10.47
CA VAL A 238 -14.85 -8.11 -9.35
C VAL A 238 -14.08 -8.24 -8.04
N GLN A 239 -14.55 -7.52 -7.03
CA GLN A 239 -14.14 -7.66 -5.63
C GLN A 239 -15.31 -8.22 -4.82
N TRP A 240 -15.08 -9.37 -4.19
CA TRP A 240 -16.12 -10.09 -3.45
C TRP A 240 -16.20 -9.66 -1.99
N ILE A 241 -17.42 -9.41 -1.50
CA ILE A 241 -17.75 -9.30 -0.08
C ILE A 241 -18.34 -10.62 0.37
N ILE A 242 -17.66 -11.30 1.28
CA ILE A 242 -18.07 -12.60 1.81
C ILE A 242 -18.77 -12.40 3.15
N GLY A 243 -20.06 -12.72 3.22
CA GLY A 243 -20.86 -12.65 4.45
C GLY A 243 -20.82 -13.94 5.27
N GLU A 244 -20.65 -15.09 4.61
CA GLU A 244 -20.65 -16.41 5.22
C GLU A 244 -19.61 -17.32 4.56
N ARG A 245 -18.98 -18.18 5.36
CA ARG A 245 -18.02 -19.18 4.88
C ARG A 245 -18.49 -20.57 5.27
N MET A 246 -18.41 -21.53 4.36
CA MET A 246 -18.77 -22.93 4.62
C MET A 246 -17.50 -23.78 4.73
N LEU A 247 -17.28 -24.35 5.90
CA LEU A 247 -16.17 -25.26 6.19
C LEU A 247 -16.67 -26.71 6.22
N HIS A 248 -16.09 -27.55 5.37
CA HIS A 248 -16.31 -28.99 5.39
C HIS A 248 -15.30 -29.67 6.31
N CYS A 249 -15.77 -30.41 7.30
CA CYS A 249 -14.89 -31.22 8.15
C CYS A 249 -14.61 -32.57 7.50
N GLU A 250 -13.40 -32.76 6.99
CA GLU A 250 -12.98 -34.01 6.34
C GLU A 250 -12.86 -35.22 7.30
N ASP A 251 -13.04 -35.05 8.61
CA ASP A 251 -12.94 -36.15 9.58
C ASP A 251 -14.28 -36.78 9.93
N CYS A 252 -15.30 -35.94 10.17
CA CYS A 252 -16.64 -36.41 10.52
C CYS A 252 -17.67 -36.15 9.42
N GLY A 253 -17.25 -35.54 8.30
CA GLY A 253 -18.10 -35.22 7.15
C GLY A 253 -19.08 -34.07 7.38
N ALA A 254 -18.94 -33.32 8.48
CA ALA A 254 -19.88 -32.26 8.82
C ALA A 254 -19.56 -30.96 8.11
N ASP A 255 -20.56 -30.39 7.43
CA ASP A 255 -20.52 -29.04 6.90
C ASP A 255 -20.95 -28.03 7.96
N ARG A 256 -20.24 -26.90 8.05
CA ARG A 256 -20.56 -25.81 8.97
C ARG A 256 -20.41 -24.46 8.33
N THR A 257 -21.39 -23.61 8.56
CA THR A 257 -21.31 -22.19 8.20
C THR A 257 -20.65 -21.41 9.33
N LEU A 258 -19.51 -20.80 9.03
CA LEU A 258 -18.88 -19.75 9.83
C LEU A 258 -19.63 -18.44 9.56
N THR A 259 -20.44 -18.03 10.53
CA THR A 259 -21.24 -16.78 10.48
C THR A 259 -20.42 -15.58 10.96
N ALA A 260 -21.00 -14.38 10.98
CA ALA A 260 -20.33 -13.11 11.26
C ALA A 260 -19.41 -13.07 12.51
N GLY A 261 -19.67 -13.88 13.54
CA GLY A 261 -18.82 -13.96 14.74
C GLY A 261 -17.58 -14.87 14.61
N MET A 262 -17.56 -15.76 13.60
CA MET A 262 -16.50 -16.76 13.39
C MET A 262 -15.91 -16.71 11.97
N ILE A 263 -16.46 -15.88 11.08
CA ILE A 263 -16.00 -15.72 9.70
C ILE A 263 -14.54 -15.26 9.62
N ASN A 264 -14.07 -14.57 10.66
CA ASN A 264 -12.71 -14.11 10.82
C ASN A 264 -11.86 -15.05 11.69
N SER A 265 -12.20 -16.34 11.78
CA SER A 265 -11.37 -17.35 12.46
C SER A 265 -10.49 -18.05 11.44
N LEU A 266 -9.17 -17.85 11.53
CA LEU A 266 -8.19 -18.56 10.70
C LEU A 266 -8.09 -20.03 11.13
N SER A 267 -8.24 -20.30 12.41
CA SER A 267 -8.33 -21.66 12.94
C SER A 267 -9.68 -21.92 13.61
N SER A 268 -10.24 -23.12 13.42
CA SER A 268 -11.49 -23.53 14.06
C SER A 268 -11.40 -24.95 14.63
N VAL A 269 -12.13 -25.18 15.73
CA VAL A 269 -12.30 -26.51 16.32
C VAL A 269 -13.67 -27.03 15.92
N CYS A 270 -13.70 -28.27 15.47
CA CYS A 270 -14.91 -28.95 15.04
C CYS A 270 -15.78 -29.36 16.24
N PRO A 271 -16.97 -28.78 16.50
CA PRO A 271 -17.81 -29.18 17.63
C PRO A 271 -18.33 -30.62 17.63
N PHE A 272 -18.25 -31.35 16.50
CA PHE A 272 -18.72 -32.74 16.40
C PHE A 272 -17.64 -33.75 16.77
N CYS A 273 -16.40 -33.59 16.28
CA CYS A 273 -15.32 -34.56 16.50
C CYS A 273 -14.05 -33.97 17.12
N GLY A 274 -14.05 -32.67 17.42
CA GLY A 274 -12.94 -31.98 18.10
C GLY A 274 -11.71 -31.69 17.24
N SER A 275 -11.72 -32.02 15.95
CA SER A 275 -10.57 -31.77 15.09
C SER A 275 -10.34 -30.29 14.79
N LYS A 276 -9.06 -29.91 14.76
CA LYS A 276 -8.61 -28.54 14.48
C LYS A 276 -8.38 -28.36 12.98
N HIS A 277 -8.93 -27.28 12.44
CA HIS A 277 -8.83 -26.91 11.04
C HIS A 277 -8.23 -25.52 10.91
N VAL A 278 -7.31 -25.34 9.97
CA VAL A 278 -6.74 -24.05 9.59
C VAL A 278 -7.26 -23.70 8.20
N VAL A 279 -7.98 -22.61 8.09
CA VAL A 279 -8.47 -22.04 6.84
C VAL A 279 -7.26 -21.64 6.00
N GLN A 280 -7.16 -22.16 4.77
CA GLN A 280 -6.10 -21.80 3.83
C GLN A 280 -6.62 -20.76 2.83
N GLN A 281 -7.74 -21.07 2.18
CA GLN A 281 -8.30 -20.23 1.14
C GLN A 281 -9.80 -20.48 0.99
N ASP A 282 -10.54 -19.49 0.52
CA ASP A 282 -11.93 -19.67 0.09
C ASP A 282 -12.04 -19.77 -1.43
N ALA A 283 -13.19 -20.24 -1.91
CA ALA A 283 -13.44 -20.46 -3.34
C ALA A 283 -13.33 -19.18 -4.19
N LEU A 284 -13.35 -18.00 -3.56
CA LEU A 284 -13.21 -16.70 -4.21
C LEU A 284 -11.81 -16.10 -4.02
N SER A 285 -10.88 -16.85 -3.41
CA SER A 285 -9.50 -16.43 -3.15
C SER A 285 -9.40 -15.08 -2.43
N SER A 286 -10.30 -14.84 -1.48
CA SER A 286 -10.39 -13.56 -0.77
C SER A 286 -9.58 -13.51 0.54
N ILE A 287 -8.78 -14.53 0.82
CA ILE A 287 -8.01 -14.66 2.06
C ILE A 287 -6.53 -14.64 1.71
N ASP A 288 -5.81 -13.67 2.25
CA ASP A 288 -4.35 -13.67 2.22
C ASP A 288 -3.82 -14.55 3.36
N THR A 289 -2.85 -15.39 3.03
CA THR A 289 -2.13 -16.18 4.04
C THR A 289 -1.20 -15.25 4.82
N PRO A 290 -1.11 -15.36 6.17
CA PRO A 290 -0.14 -14.60 6.94
C PRO A 290 1.29 -14.87 6.47
N ASP A 291 2.12 -13.84 6.43
CA ASP A 291 3.55 -13.96 6.07
C ASP A 291 4.37 -14.55 7.21
N GLY A 292 3.95 -14.27 8.46
CA GLY A 292 4.66 -14.71 9.64
C GLY A 292 3.87 -14.58 10.93
N LEU A 293 4.49 -15.00 12.03
CA LEU A 293 3.97 -14.82 13.38
C LEU A 293 5.06 -14.61 14.40
N ILE A 294 4.71 -13.98 15.52
CA ILE A 294 5.59 -13.89 16.69
C ILE A 294 5.17 -14.99 17.69
N PRO A 295 6.06 -15.91 18.11
CA PRO A 295 5.73 -16.94 19.10
C PRO A 295 5.38 -16.36 20.47
N PHE A 296 4.66 -17.14 21.29
CA PHE A 296 4.42 -16.76 22.68
C PHE A 296 5.70 -16.88 23.52
N SER A 297 6.14 -15.79 24.12
CA SER A 297 7.24 -15.81 25.11
C SER A 297 6.72 -15.84 26.55
N VAL A 298 5.47 -15.42 26.76
CA VAL A 298 4.83 -15.34 28.08
C VAL A 298 3.91 -16.53 28.27
N SER A 299 4.16 -17.30 29.33
CA SER A 299 3.33 -18.46 29.68
C SER A 299 1.93 -18.02 30.16
N ALA A 300 0.97 -18.94 30.13
CA ALA A 300 -0.38 -18.69 30.63
C ALA A 300 -0.38 -18.29 32.12
N ASP A 301 0.53 -18.86 32.92
CA ASP A 301 0.59 -18.58 34.35
C ASP A 301 1.25 -17.22 34.65
N ASP A 302 2.25 -16.84 33.86
CA ASP A 302 2.83 -15.49 33.92
C ASP A 302 1.81 -14.43 33.48
N ALA A 303 1.02 -14.71 32.45
CA ALA A 303 -0.06 -13.82 32.02
C ALA A 303 -1.15 -13.67 33.10
N LYS A 304 -1.56 -14.75 33.77
CA LYS A 304 -2.46 -14.68 34.94
C LYS A 304 -1.86 -13.80 36.04
N GLN A 305 -0.56 -13.93 36.28
CA GLN A 305 0.12 -13.14 37.30
C GLN A 305 0.19 -11.65 36.92
N ALA A 306 0.50 -11.33 35.66
CA ALA A 306 0.50 -9.96 35.16
C ALA A 306 -0.86 -9.27 35.28
N VAL A 307 -1.96 -10.00 35.02
CA VAL A 307 -3.33 -9.52 35.25
C VAL A 307 -3.55 -9.22 36.74
N ARG A 308 -3.23 -10.17 37.62
CA ARG A 308 -3.37 -9.98 39.08
C ARG A 308 -2.61 -8.77 39.59
N ASP A 309 -1.41 -8.54 39.08
CA ASP A 309 -0.57 -7.42 39.53
C ASP A 309 -1.07 -6.08 38.97
N SER A 310 -1.60 -6.06 37.75
CA SER A 310 -2.27 -4.88 37.18
C SER A 310 -3.50 -4.47 37.99
N LEU A 311 -4.29 -5.44 38.45
CA LEU A 311 -5.48 -5.21 39.29
C LEU A 311 -5.16 -4.69 40.69
N LYS A 312 -3.94 -4.94 41.18
CA LYS A 312 -3.46 -4.37 42.46
C LYS A 312 -2.95 -2.93 42.30
N GLY A 313 -2.90 -2.40 41.08
CA GLY A 313 -2.39 -1.07 40.78
C GLY A 313 -3.18 0.05 41.48
N VAL A 314 -2.52 1.20 41.68
CA VAL A 314 -3.09 2.33 42.43
C VAL A 314 -4.37 2.87 41.78
N GLY A 315 -4.46 2.89 40.45
CA GLY A 315 -5.66 3.31 39.72
C GLY A 315 -6.88 2.43 40.02
N GLU A 316 -6.71 1.10 40.00
CA GLU A 316 -7.80 0.16 40.30
C GLU A 316 -8.21 0.19 41.77
N ARG A 317 -7.25 0.40 42.69
CA ARG A 317 -7.57 0.62 44.10
C ARG A 317 -8.44 1.84 44.30
N ILE A 318 -8.22 2.92 43.55
CA ILE A 318 -9.04 4.13 43.63
C ILE A 318 -10.44 3.86 43.06
N ILE A 319 -10.56 3.14 41.93
CA ILE A 319 -11.87 2.78 41.36
C ILE A 319 -12.67 1.90 42.34
N SER A 320 -12.00 0.94 43.01
CA SER A 320 -12.62 0.06 44.00
C SER A 320 -13.12 0.75 45.28
N LEU A 321 -12.78 2.04 45.49
CA LEU A 321 -13.33 2.85 46.58
C LEU A 321 -14.71 3.42 46.24
N PHE A 322 -15.03 3.52 44.96
CA PHE A 322 -16.28 4.08 44.44
C PHE A 322 -17.20 3.02 43.83
N ASP A 323 -16.71 1.80 43.58
CA ASP A 323 -17.46 0.69 42.97
C ASP A 323 -17.00 -0.71 43.45
N ASP A 324 -17.87 -1.74 43.43
CA ASP A 324 -17.50 -3.14 43.80
C ASP A 324 -16.97 -3.93 42.59
N ASN A 325 -15.90 -3.40 41.99
CA ASN A 325 -15.20 -4.00 40.85
C ASN A 325 -14.33 -5.22 41.20
N ARG A 326 -14.63 -5.91 42.31
CA ARG A 326 -13.88 -7.08 42.73
C ARG A 326 -14.17 -8.24 41.80
N ILE A 327 -13.11 -8.91 41.36
CA ILE A 327 -13.24 -10.04 40.46
C ILE A 327 -13.83 -11.25 41.17
N ALA A 328 -14.98 -11.71 40.70
CA ALA A 328 -15.63 -12.95 41.11
C ALA A 328 -14.98 -14.16 40.41
N SER A 329 -14.71 -14.05 39.11
CA SER A 329 -14.02 -15.08 38.35
C SER A 329 -13.27 -14.49 37.16
N ALA A 330 -12.25 -15.20 36.68
CA ALA A 330 -11.48 -14.80 35.50
C ALA A 330 -11.19 -16.03 34.64
N THR A 331 -11.37 -15.87 33.33
CA THR A 331 -10.89 -16.81 32.30
C THR A 331 -9.76 -16.15 31.53
N LEU A 332 -8.82 -16.97 31.03
CA LEU A 332 -7.66 -16.49 30.27
C LEU A 332 -7.48 -17.40 29.05
N ASP A 333 -7.55 -16.81 27.87
CA ASP A 333 -7.41 -17.51 26.59
C ASP A 333 -6.27 -16.91 25.78
N GLY A 334 -5.43 -17.77 25.22
CA GLY A 334 -4.36 -17.37 24.31
C GLY A 334 -4.85 -17.38 22.87
N CYS A 335 -4.51 -16.38 22.08
CA CYS A 335 -4.85 -16.31 20.66
C CYS A 335 -3.82 -15.51 19.87
N PHE A 336 -3.83 -15.70 18.55
CA PHE A 336 -3.09 -14.87 17.61
C PHE A 336 -4.02 -13.87 16.93
N LEU A 337 -3.66 -12.59 16.99
CA LEU A 337 -4.40 -11.52 16.34
C LEU A 337 -3.61 -10.94 15.15
N PRO A 338 -4.29 -10.62 14.03
CA PRO A 338 -3.64 -10.18 12.81
C PRO A 338 -3.25 -8.70 12.89
N TYR A 339 -2.07 -8.39 12.36
CA TYR A 339 -1.49 -7.06 12.26
C TYR A 339 -0.88 -6.85 10.89
N TRP A 340 -1.11 -5.67 10.31
CA TRP A 340 -0.38 -5.21 9.15
C TRP A 340 0.86 -4.44 9.62
N ILE A 341 2.02 -4.86 9.15
CA ILE A 341 3.30 -4.20 9.42
C ILE A 341 3.75 -3.53 8.14
N PHE A 342 4.06 -2.24 8.21
CA PHE A 342 4.47 -1.44 7.07
C PHE A 342 5.89 -0.90 7.26
N ASP A 343 6.68 -0.98 6.20
CA ASP A 343 7.94 -0.26 6.07
C ASP A 343 7.78 0.81 5.01
N ALA A 344 8.18 2.04 5.31
CA ALA A 344 7.91 3.20 4.47
C ALA A 344 9.17 4.03 4.23
N GLN A 345 9.44 4.30 2.95
CA GLN A 345 10.40 5.32 2.52
C GLN A 345 9.67 6.64 2.32
N LEU A 346 10.22 7.70 2.89
CA LEU A 346 9.54 8.98 3.05
C LEU A 346 10.40 10.12 2.50
N GLU A 347 9.74 11.09 1.89
CA GLU A 347 10.28 12.45 1.72
C GLU A 347 9.62 13.37 2.75
N VAL A 348 10.44 14.02 3.56
CA VAL A 348 10.01 14.98 4.56
C VAL A 348 10.33 16.38 4.06
N SER A 349 9.29 17.20 3.94
CA SER A 349 9.41 18.62 3.62
C SER A 349 9.25 19.42 4.91
N ARG A 350 10.35 20.06 5.33
CA ARG A 350 10.40 20.92 6.51
C ARG A 350 10.45 22.38 6.07
N THR A 351 9.43 23.14 6.41
CA THR A 351 9.33 24.58 6.13
C THR A 351 9.45 25.36 7.43
N GLU A 352 10.46 26.21 7.53
CA GLU A 352 10.59 27.19 8.61
C GLU A 352 10.18 28.57 8.11
N SER A 353 9.39 29.30 8.91
CA SER A 353 9.03 30.70 8.67
C SER A 353 9.13 31.50 9.96
N ASP A 354 9.58 32.75 9.87
CA ASP A 354 9.71 33.67 11.00
C ASP A 354 8.42 34.51 11.17
N GLU A 355 7.76 34.44 12.33
CA GLU A 355 6.49 35.13 12.61
C GLU A 355 6.65 36.65 12.75
N LYS A 356 7.86 37.16 13.05
CA LYS A 356 8.07 38.58 13.40
C LYS A 356 8.10 39.57 12.22
N MET A 357 7.62 39.17 11.05
CA MET A 357 7.61 40.05 9.88
C MET A 357 6.43 41.03 9.91
N ASP A 358 6.57 42.05 10.75
CA ASP A 358 5.82 43.29 10.58
C ASP A 358 6.11 43.88 9.19
N ARG A 359 5.08 44.44 8.55
CA ARG A 359 5.07 44.87 7.14
C ARG A 359 6.04 46.02 6.81
N SER A 360 6.87 46.43 7.76
CA SER A 360 7.75 47.60 7.72
C SER A 360 9.20 47.30 7.28
N VAL A 361 9.66 46.04 7.29
CA VAL A 361 11.06 45.66 6.97
C VAL A 361 11.23 45.15 5.53
N ARG A 362 10.38 45.56 4.59
CA ARG A 362 10.46 45.15 3.17
C ARG A 362 11.56 45.86 2.37
N GLN A 363 12.33 46.77 2.99
CA GLN A 363 13.11 47.76 2.25
C GLN A 363 14.64 47.65 2.33
N ILE A 364 15.25 46.70 3.07
CA ILE A 364 16.70 46.77 3.34
C ILE A 364 17.56 45.58 2.88
N THR A 365 17.02 44.41 2.50
CA THR A 365 17.90 43.29 2.08
C THR A 365 17.35 42.50 0.91
N ARG A 366 18.07 42.54 -0.22
CA ARG A 366 17.72 41.87 -1.48
C ARG A 366 17.93 40.33 -1.45
N ASP A 367 18.52 39.80 -0.37
CA ASP A 367 18.85 38.37 -0.19
C ASP A 367 18.11 37.68 0.98
N TYR A 368 17.05 38.27 1.54
CA TYR A 368 16.34 37.66 2.66
C TYR A 368 15.24 36.68 2.19
N GLN A 369 15.44 35.38 2.41
CA GLN A 369 14.44 34.33 2.15
C GLN A 369 13.52 34.20 3.38
N PRO A 370 12.23 34.59 3.30
CA PRO A 370 11.30 34.62 4.44
C PRO A 370 10.84 33.23 4.90
N TYR A 371 11.13 32.21 4.09
CA TYR A 371 10.89 30.82 4.42
C TYR A 371 12.09 29.98 3.98
N ARG A 372 12.42 28.98 4.78
CA ARG A 372 13.42 27.96 4.42
C ARG A 372 12.69 26.63 4.27
N ASN A 373 12.59 26.14 3.04
CA ASN A 373 12.13 24.78 2.78
C ASN A 373 13.35 23.85 2.65
N THR A 374 13.37 22.78 3.42
CA THR A 374 14.37 21.71 3.35
C THR A 374 13.66 20.40 3.09
N ARG A 375 14.04 19.71 2.02
CA ARG A 375 13.59 18.34 1.73
C ARG A 375 14.65 17.36 2.17
N MET A 376 14.22 16.28 2.80
CA MET A 376 15.09 15.20 3.28
C MET A 376 14.41 13.85 3.08
N ARG A 377 15.21 12.81 2.84
CA ARG A 377 14.72 11.43 2.79
C ARG A 377 14.89 10.78 4.16
N ASP A 378 13.91 9.99 4.55
CA ASP A 378 13.92 9.22 5.80
C ASP A 378 13.17 7.90 5.57
N ALA A 379 13.30 6.96 6.51
CA ALA A 379 12.58 5.70 6.48
C ALA A 379 12.02 5.37 7.87
N LEU A 380 10.89 4.67 7.88
CA LEU A 380 10.32 4.07 9.07
C LEU A 380 10.08 2.60 8.81
N TYR A 381 10.45 1.78 9.79
CA TYR A 381 10.25 0.34 9.79
C TYR A 381 9.26 -0.02 10.88
N ASP A 382 8.60 -1.16 10.71
CA ASP A 382 7.67 -1.76 11.67
C ASP A 382 6.52 -0.83 12.12
N LEU A 383 5.98 -0.03 11.18
CA LEU A 383 4.73 0.69 11.39
C LEU A 383 3.59 -0.32 11.44
N HIS A 384 3.18 -0.69 12.64
CA HIS A 384 2.22 -1.76 12.85
C HIS A 384 0.81 -1.21 13.10
N VAL A 385 -0.18 -1.90 12.54
CA VAL A 385 -1.58 -1.53 12.58
C VAL A 385 -2.41 -2.77 12.90
N PRO A 386 -3.18 -2.79 14.01
CA PRO A 386 -4.09 -3.89 14.30
C PRO A 386 -5.09 -4.07 13.16
N ALA A 387 -5.20 -5.29 12.63
CA ALA A 387 -6.04 -5.62 11.49
C ALA A 387 -7.44 -6.12 11.90
N PHE A 388 -7.88 -5.82 13.11
CA PHE A 388 -9.17 -6.22 13.68
C PHE A 388 -9.87 -5.01 14.33
N LYS A 389 -11.20 -5.05 14.44
CA LYS A 389 -11.99 -3.91 14.93
C LYS A 389 -12.19 -3.92 16.44
N ASN A 390 -12.48 -5.08 17.02
CA ASN A 390 -12.81 -5.21 18.44
C ASN A 390 -11.60 -4.99 19.35
N GLN A 391 -11.77 -4.29 20.47
CA GLN A 391 -10.70 -4.08 21.48
C GLN A 391 -9.40 -3.43 20.96
N ARG A 392 -9.45 -2.79 19.78
CA ARG A 392 -8.30 -2.14 19.14
C ARG A 392 -7.63 -1.09 20.03
N GLU A 393 -8.41 -0.38 20.84
CA GLU A 393 -7.88 0.60 21.80
C GLU A 393 -7.08 -0.05 22.94
N LEU A 394 -7.45 -1.24 23.38
CA LEU A 394 -6.69 -1.99 24.39
C LEU A 394 -5.40 -2.54 23.80
N ALA A 395 -5.48 -3.14 22.61
CA ALA A 395 -4.32 -3.65 21.89
C ALA A 395 -3.23 -2.57 21.69
N ARG A 396 -3.64 -1.37 21.25
CA ARG A 396 -2.73 -0.21 21.08
C ARG A 396 -1.98 0.22 22.36
N LYS A 397 -2.48 -0.11 23.56
CA LYS A 397 -1.80 0.22 24.83
C LYS A 397 -0.63 -0.74 25.13
N ILE A 398 -0.65 -1.93 24.52
CA ILE A 398 0.28 -3.04 24.76
C ILE A 398 0.99 -3.46 23.47
N ASP A 399 1.15 -2.51 22.54
CA ASP A 399 1.67 -2.73 21.19
C ASP A 399 3.21 -2.72 21.11
N ASP A 400 3.87 -3.06 22.21
CA ASP A 400 5.33 -3.07 22.36
C ASP A 400 5.95 -4.40 21.91
N PHE A 401 5.58 -4.87 20.72
CA PHE A 401 6.16 -6.08 20.14
C PHE A 401 7.55 -5.84 19.54
N ASP A 402 8.43 -6.82 19.74
CA ASP A 402 9.69 -6.96 19.01
C ASP A 402 9.47 -7.82 17.76
N PHE A 403 9.35 -7.14 16.62
CA PHE A 403 9.12 -7.75 15.31
C PHE A 403 10.33 -8.53 14.76
N ALA A 404 11.52 -8.38 15.35
CA ALA A 404 12.68 -9.18 14.98
C ALA A 404 12.53 -10.66 15.38
N ALA A 405 11.62 -10.96 16.31
CA ALA A 405 11.28 -12.31 16.72
C ALA A 405 10.27 -13.01 15.79
N ALA A 406 9.84 -12.36 14.70
CA ALA A 406 8.89 -12.94 13.77
C ALA A 406 9.51 -14.09 12.96
N ILE A 407 8.79 -15.21 12.90
CA ILE A 407 9.15 -16.40 12.10
C ILE A 407 8.14 -16.59 10.96
N PRO A 408 8.54 -17.21 9.82
CA PRO A 408 7.63 -17.55 8.74
C PRO A 408 6.41 -18.32 9.21
N PHE A 409 5.26 -18.05 8.60
CA PHE A 409 4.03 -18.70 9.00
C PHE A 409 3.96 -20.13 8.46
N GLU A 410 3.85 -21.08 9.38
CA GLU A 410 3.46 -22.46 9.11
C GLU A 410 2.17 -22.80 9.86
N GLN A 411 1.28 -23.59 9.26
CA GLN A 411 -0.02 -23.89 9.90
C GLN A 411 0.15 -24.62 11.24
N GLY A 412 1.24 -25.37 11.40
CA GLY A 412 1.59 -26.05 12.65
C GLY A 412 1.74 -25.09 13.83
N LEU A 413 2.19 -23.85 13.61
CA LEU A 413 2.47 -22.87 14.67
C LEU A 413 1.23 -22.48 15.48
N ILE A 414 0.06 -22.51 14.85
CA ILE A 414 -1.23 -22.19 15.47
C ILE A 414 -1.97 -23.45 15.98
N ALA A 415 -1.27 -24.58 16.11
CA ALA A 415 -1.86 -25.81 16.64
C ALA A 415 -2.26 -25.67 18.11
N ARG A 416 -1.51 -24.89 18.91
CA ARG A 416 -1.81 -24.69 20.34
C ARG A 416 -2.88 -23.62 20.58
N TYR A 417 -2.74 -22.46 19.95
CA TYR A 417 -3.60 -21.29 20.15
C TYR A 417 -4.33 -20.92 18.87
N PRO A 418 -5.63 -20.57 18.95
CA PRO A 418 -6.38 -20.14 17.77
C PRO A 418 -5.86 -18.83 17.20
N ALA A 419 -6.03 -18.64 15.89
CA ALA A 419 -5.69 -17.42 15.17
C ALA A 419 -6.93 -16.80 14.50
N ALA A 420 -6.96 -15.48 14.43
CA ALA A 420 -7.96 -14.71 13.70
C ALA A 420 -7.46 -14.27 12.31
N LEU A 421 -8.39 -14.21 11.35
CA LEU A 421 -8.22 -13.53 10.07
C LEU A 421 -8.39 -12.01 10.25
N TYR A 422 -7.79 -11.24 9.35
CA TYR A 422 -7.96 -9.78 9.34
C TYR A 422 -9.39 -9.38 9.00
N GLU A 423 -9.86 -8.32 9.64
CA GLU A 423 -11.14 -7.64 9.35
C GLU A 423 -10.94 -6.30 8.66
N ILE A 424 -9.74 -5.73 8.81
CA ILE A 424 -9.31 -4.47 8.21
C ILE A 424 -8.25 -4.84 7.17
N ASP A 425 -8.52 -4.47 5.94
CA ASP A 425 -7.63 -4.73 4.80
C ASP A 425 -6.36 -3.87 4.83
N PHE A 426 -5.28 -4.31 4.17
CA PHE A 426 -4.02 -3.56 4.07
C PHE A 426 -4.22 -2.16 3.48
N GLU A 427 -5.15 -1.97 2.53
CA GLU A 427 -5.44 -0.66 1.95
C GLU A 427 -5.98 0.29 3.01
N GLN A 428 -6.94 -0.16 3.81
CA GLN A 428 -7.51 0.66 4.89
C GLN A 428 -6.49 0.88 6.01
N ALA A 429 -5.75 -0.17 6.41
CA ALA A 429 -4.72 -0.08 7.42
C ALA A 429 -3.59 0.88 7.03
N SER A 430 -3.33 1.04 5.74
CA SER A 430 -2.30 1.94 5.23
C SER A 430 -2.57 3.42 5.48
N PHE A 431 -3.83 3.83 5.71
CA PHE A 431 -4.15 5.20 6.13
C PHE A 431 -3.64 5.46 7.55
N ASP A 432 -3.85 4.51 8.45
CA ASP A 432 -3.37 4.60 9.83
C ASP A 432 -1.83 4.55 9.87
N ALA A 433 -1.19 3.71 9.04
CA ALA A 433 0.27 3.69 8.92
C ALA A 433 0.84 5.04 8.44
N ARG A 434 0.20 5.68 7.45
CA ARG A 434 0.59 7.02 6.96
C ARG A 434 0.39 8.09 8.02
N GLU A 435 -0.68 8.02 8.79
CA GLU A 435 -0.92 8.93 9.92
C GLU A 435 0.17 8.77 10.99
N GLN A 436 0.52 7.53 11.34
CA GLN A 436 1.61 7.21 12.26
C GLN A 436 2.94 7.77 11.75
N ALA A 437 3.29 7.52 10.49
CA ALA A 437 4.51 8.02 9.87
C ALA A 437 4.57 9.56 9.94
N SER A 438 3.49 10.22 9.54
CA SER A 438 3.39 11.68 9.57
C SER A 438 3.54 12.25 10.98
N ARG A 439 2.97 11.59 12.00
CA ARG A 439 3.12 11.97 13.41
C ARG A 439 4.56 11.80 13.90
N VAL A 440 5.23 10.70 13.54
CA VAL A 440 6.63 10.46 13.89
C VAL A 440 7.53 11.51 13.24
N MET A 441 7.33 11.80 11.96
CA MET A 441 8.11 12.82 11.23
C MET A 441 7.91 14.22 11.79
N ARG A 442 6.67 14.61 12.12
CA ARG A 442 6.40 15.88 12.82
C ARG A 442 7.14 15.99 14.15
N ARG A 443 7.21 14.90 14.93
CA ARG A 443 7.94 14.91 16.21
C ARG A 443 9.46 14.97 16.00
N ARG A 444 9.98 14.24 15.02
CA ARG A 444 11.43 14.17 14.72
C ARG A 444 11.96 15.50 14.17
N TYR A 445 11.19 16.18 13.33
CA TYR A 445 11.65 17.35 12.56
C TYR A 445 10.94 18.67 12.90
N GLY A 446 9.92 18.64 13.77
CA GLY A 446 9.11 19.80 14.12
C GLY A 446 9.75 20.75 15.14
N THR A 447 10.90 20.39 15.72
CA THR A 447 11.62 21.26 16.65
C THR A 447 12.16 22.50 15.92
N PRO A 448 11.88 23.72 16.40
CA PRO A 448 12.46 24.96 15.86
C PRO A 448 13.98 24.98 15.99
N SER A 449 14.66 25.53 14.99
CA SER A 449 16.13 25.55 14.95
C SER A 449 16.77 26.64 15.82
N SER A 450 16.11 27.78 16.06
CA SER A 450 16.82 28.92 16.65
C SER A 450 16.00 30.00 17.38
N SER A 451 14.66 30.00 17.39
CA SER A 451 13.94 31.12 18.05
C SER A 451 12.55 30.77 18.60
N GLU A 452 12.07 31.57 19.55
CA GLU A 452 10.70 31.59 20.07
C GLU A 452 9.64 32.03 19.03
N HIS A 453 10.07 32.50 17.84
CA HIS A 453 9.20 33.04 16.79
C HIS A 453 9.28 32.27 15.47
N THR A 454 9.93 31.11 15.45
CA THR A 454 10.01 30.26 14.25
C THR A 454 8.85 29.27 14.23
N VAL A 455 7.97 29.39 13.24
CA VAL A 455 6.97 28.36 12.94
C VAL A 455 7.62 27.31 12.05
N VAL A 456 7.51 26.06 12.48
CA VAL A 456 7.96 24.90 11.70
C VAL A 456 6.73 24.13 11.23
N SER A 457 6.62 23.97 9.92
CA SER A 457 5.66 23.06 9.29
C SER A 457 6.41 21.87 8.71
N VAL A 458 5.94 20.66 9.03
CA VAL A 458 6.50 19.40 8.53
C VAL A 458 5.41 18.66 7.78
N SER A 459 5.63 18.41 6.50
CA SER A 459 4.83 17.51 5.68
C SER A 459 5.64 16.27 5.28
N THR A 460 4.93 15.18 5.05
CA THR A 460 5.53 13.87 4.74
C THR A 460 4.85 13.29 3.52
N LEU A 461 5.64 12.92 2.54
CA LEU A 461 5.23 12.16 1.36
C LEU A 461 5.77 10.74 1.47
N VAL A 462 4.91 9.73 1.31
CA VAL A 462 5.35 8.34 1.21
C VAL A 462 5.77 8.09 -0.23
N LEU A 463 7.06 7.80 -0.45
CA LEU A 463 7.62 7.49 -1.76
C LEU A 463 7.33 6.03 -2.15
N GLN A 464 7.56 5.12 -1.20
CA GLN A 464 7.33 3.69 -1.36
C GLN A 464 6.95 3.09 0.00
N MET A 465 6.15 2.04 -0.02
CA MET A 465 5.77 1.30 1.18
C MET A 465 5.67 -0.20 0.86
N SER A 466 6.26 -1.04 1.70
CA SER A 466 5.99 -2.48 1.74
C SER A 466 5.07 -2.80 2.91
N PHE A 467 4.47 -3.98 2.87
CA PHE A 467 3.68 -4.49 3.98
C PHE A 467 3.74 -6.01 4.08
N ARG A 468 3.47 -6.50 5.29
CA ARG A 468 3.33 -7.91 5.63
C ARG A 468 2.21 -8.12 6.65
N LEU A 469 1.53 -9.25 6.58
CA LEU A 469 0.53 -9.71 7.52
C LEU A 469 1.19 -10.61 8.58
N LEU A 470 1.29 -10.12 9.81
CA LEU A 470 1.80 -10.90 10.94
C LEU A 470 0.69 -11.28 11.92
N LEU A 471 0.82 -12.47 12.49
CA LEU A 471 0.01 -12.93 13.62
C LEU A 471 0.77 -12.69 14.93
N LEU A 472 0.21 -11.84 15.80
CA LEU A 472 0.84 -11.46 17.06
C LEU A 472 0.18 -12.18 18.25
N PRO A 473 0.95 -12.60 19.27
CA PRO A 473 0.46 -13.39 20.38
C PRO A 473 -0.19 -12.49 21.43
N PHE A 474 -1.44 -12.81 21.79
CA PHE A 474 -2.18 -12.13 22.85
C PHE A 474 -2.76 -13.13 23.84
N TRP A 475 -2.73 -12.75 25.11
CA TRP A 475 -3.64 -13.33 26.09
C TRP A 475 -4.83 -12.39 26.30
N ILE A 476 -6.03 -12.94 26.28
CA ILE A 476 -7.28 -12.22 26.55
C ILE A 476 -7.84 -12.78 27.84
N ALA A 477 -7.98 -11.91 28.84
CA ALA A 477 -8.64 -12.25 30.09
C ALA A 477 -10.06 -11.67 30.09
N THR A 478 -11.03 -12.52 30.39
CA THR A 478 -12.40 -12.10 30.66
C THR A 478 -12.61 -12.15 32.17
N LEU A 479 -12.75 -10.96 32.76
CA LEU A 479 -12.93 -10.75 34.19
C LEU A 479 -14.41 -10.51 34.47
N ILE A 480 -15.00 -11.34 35.31
CA ILE A 480 -16.37 -11.15 35.80
C ILE A 480 -16.26 -10.51 37.18
N GLU A 481 -16.78 -9.29 37.29
CA GLU A 481 -16.86 -8.51 38.52
C GLU A 481 -18.03 -9.00 39.38
N ARG A 482 -18.07 -8.62 40.66
CA ARG A 482 -19.04 -9.15 41.65
C ARG A 482 -20.46 -8.63 41.44
N ASP A 483 -20.58 -7.43 40.90
CA ASP A 483 -21.81 -6.82 40.39
C ASP A 483 -22.35 -7.53 39.14
N GLY A 484 -21.54 -8.40 38.52
CA GLY A 484 -21.88 -9.15 37.31
C GLY A 484 -21.30 -8.54 36.03
N ASP A 485 -20.55 -7.45 36.13
CA ASP A 485 -20.00 -6.77 34.96
C ASP A 485 -18.83 -7.53 34.34
N LEU A 486 -18.75 -7.45 33.01
CA LEU A 486 -17.72 -8.13 32.23
C LEU A 486 -16.68 -7.11 31.77
N ARG A 487 -15.46 -7.31 32.25
CA ARG A 487 -14.30 -6.50 31.91
C ARG A 487 -13.26 -7.33 31.17
N THR A 488 -12.87 -6.87 29.99
CA THR A 488 -11.80 -7.48 29.20
C THR A 488 -10.45 -6.91 29.63
N ALA A 489 -9.44 -7.77 29.78
CA ALA A 489 -8.05 -7.35 29.81
C ALA A 489 -7.27 -8.04 28.69
N MET A 490 -6.30 -7.33 28.12
CA MET A 490 -5.41 -7.88 27.10
C MET A 490 -3.98 -7.83 27.62
N ILE A 491 -3.20 -8.85 27.28
CA ILE A 491 -1.81 -8.97 27.67
C ILE A 491 -1.01 -9.30 26.41
N ASN A 492 0.09 -8.58 26.22
CA ASN A 492 1.04 -8.86 25.17
C ASN A 492 1.71 -10.22 25.45
N GLY A 493 1.54 -11.18 24.55
CA GLY A 493 2.05 -12.55 24.71
C GLY A 493 3.56 -12.69 24.57
N GLN A 494 4.27 -11.60 24.24
CA GLN A 494 5.72 -11.53 24.16
C GLN A 494 6.33 -10.77 25.36
N THR A 495 5.75 -9.64 25.77
CA THR A 495 6.32 -8.78 26.83
C THR A 495 5.63 -8.90 28.19
N GLY A 496 4.40 -9.42 28.24
CA GLY A 496 3.60 -9.53 29.46
C GLY A 496 2.93 -8.21 29.88
N LYS A 497 3.11 -7.14 29.09
CA LYS A 497 2.47 -5.85 29.35
C LYS A 497 0.95 -6.02 29.26
N THR A 498 0.26 -5.48 30.26
CA THR A 498 -1.19 -5.69 30.44
C THR A 498 -1.94 -4.37 30.29
N ALA A 499 -3.08 -4.41 29.58
CA ALA A 499 -4.06 -3.34 29.53
C ALA A 499 -5.41 -3.84 30.01
N LEU A 500 -5.95 -3.16 31.02
CA LEU A 500 -7.30 -3.41 31.51
C LEU A 500 -8.31 -2.56 30.70
N GLY A 501 -9.45 -3.17 30.38
CA GLY A 501 -10.67 -2.49 29.95
C GLY A 501 -11.15 -1.48 30.98
N LYS A 502 -12.17 -0.70 30.65
CA LYS A 502 -12.84 0.14 31.66
C LYS A 502 -13.75 -0.76 32.52
N SER A 503 -13.77 -0.58 33.84
CA SER A 503 -14.95 -1.00 34.63
C SER A 503 -16.15 -0.20 34.12
N ARG A 504 -17.31 -0.85 34.04
CA ARG A 504 -18.53 -0.24 33.53
C ARG A 504 -19.37 0.35 34.64
#